data_AF-A0A0F7TQ54-F1
#
_entry.id   AF-A0A0F7TQ54-F1
#
_cell.length_a   1.000
_cell.length_b   1.000
_cell.length_c   1.000
_cell.angle_alpha   90.00
_cell.angle_beta   90.00
_cell.angle_gamma   90.00
#
_symmetry.space_group_name_H-M   'P 1'
#
loop_
_entity.id
_entity.type
_entity.pdbx_description
1 polymer ?
#
loop_
_entity_poly.entity_id
_entity_poly.type
_entity_poly.pdbx_seq_one_letter_code
_entity_poly.pdbx_strand_id
1 'polypeptide(L)'
;MSVKQILRSEVVLDKYGKSLAGKTVLITGISEESIAGELAIQLSAANPKLLILSARNESKVAPIIEKIKESKLNVETRFLDIELADLSSVRRAVEQGLANVPKIDHVVFVAGVMACPFNKTKDGFEMQFGVNYLANFLLVKLLLPKVQAAGSGSSIIITSSAIMRQGKVNFDDLEFSVSPSHVSPYRKTC
;
A
#
# COMPACT_ATOMS: atom_id res chain seq x y z
N MET A 1 4.29 34.16 -0.63
CA MET A 1 4.11 32.70 -0.49
C MET A 1 2.95 32.29 -1.39
N SER A 2 3.17 31.43 -2.38
CA SER A 2 2.09 30.91 -3.21
C SER A 2 1.14 30.09 -2.33
N VAL A 3 -0.14 30.47 -2.29
CA VAL A 3 -1.19 29.68 -1.63
C VAL A 3 -1.27 28.36 -2.39
N LYS A 4 -0.81 27.27 -1.77
CA LYS A 4 -0.99 25.93 -2.33
C LYS A 4 -2.49 25.64 -2.33
N GLN A 5 -3.09 25.65 -3.51
CA GLN A 5 -4.47 25.26 -3.68
C GLN A 5 -4.58 23.73 -3.53
N ILE A 6 -5.39 23.28 -2.59
CA ILE A 6 -5.77 21.86 -2.48
C ILE A 6 -6.88 21.61 -3.50
N LEU A 7 -6.58 20.79 -4.51
CA LEU A 7 -7.56 20.38 -5.51
C LEU A 7 -8.34 19.17 -4.99
N ARG A 8 -9.65 19.12 -5.27
CA ARG A 8 -10.47 17.93 -5.01
C ARG A 8 -10.10 16.81 -5.97
N SER A 9 -10.34 15.56 -5.59
CA SER A 9 -10.01 14.38 -6.40
C SER A 9 -10.67 14.43 -7.78
N GLU A 10 -11.92 14.91 -7.86
CA GLU A 10 -12.65 14.98 -9.14
C GLU A 10 -11.96 15.91 -10.14
N VAL A 11 -11.40 17.04 -9.66
CA VAL A 11 -10.66 17.99 -10.49
C VAL A 11 -9.36 17.38 -11.00
N VAL A 12 -8.67 16.61 -10.15
CA VAL A 12 -7.43 15.91 -10.53
C VAL A 12 -7.73 14.81 -11.55
N LEU A 13 -8.81 14.04 -11.35
CA LEU A 13 -9.22 12.96 -12.24
C LEU A 13 -9.74 13.46 -13.59
N ASP A 14 -10.49 14.56 -13.62
CA ASP A 14 -10.92 15.19 -14.88
C ASP A 14 -9.70 15.58 -15.73
N LYS A 15 -8.68 16.17 -15.08
CA LYS A 15 -7.50 16.66 -15.77
C LYS A 15 -6.51 15.56 -16.18
N TYR A 16 -6.27 14.56 -15.32
CA TYR A 16 -5.18 13.59 -15.48
C TYR A 16 -5.64 12.13 -15.54
N GLY A 17 -6.89 11.83 -15.16
CA GLY A 17 -7.41 10.47 -15.00
C GLY A 17 -7.43 9.67 -16.29
N LYS A 18 -7.51 10.31 -17.48
CA LYS A 18 -7.44 9.60 -18.77
C LYS A 18 -6.19 8.73 -18.93
N SER A 19 -5.09 9.06 -18.26
CA SER A 19 -3.85 8.26 -18.27
C SER A 19 -3.99 6.90 -17.56
N LEU A 20 -5.00 6.74 -16.70
CA LEU A 20 -5.31 5.53 -15.96
C LEU A 20 -6.29 4.60 -16.69
N ALA A 21 -6.90 5.06 -17.78
CA ALA A 21 -7.85 4.26 -18.54
C ALA A 21 -7.20 2.98 -19.08
N GLY A 22 -7.83 1.83 -18.83
CA GLY A 22 -7.33 0.53 -19.26
C GLY A 22 -6.10 0.01 -18.51
N LYS A 23 -5.66 0.69 -17.43
CA LYS A 23 -4.49 0.33 -16.63
C LYS A 23 -4.80 -0.72 -15.56
N THR A 24 -3.79 -1.50 -15.17
CA THR A 24 -3.83 -2.36 -13.98
C THR A 24 -3.19 -1.62 -12.81
N VAL A 25 -3.92 -1.42 -11.71
CA VAL A 25 -3.43 -0.73 -10.51
C VAL A 25 -3.53 -1.66 -9.29
N LEU A 26 -2.43 -1.81 -8.56
CA LEU A 26 -2.38 -2.53 -7.28
C LEU A 26 -2.35 -1.51 -6.13
N ILE A 27 -3.21 -1.66 -5.14
CA ILE A 27 -3.27 -0.80 -3.94
C ILE A 27 -3.22 -1.68 -2.69
N THR A 28 -2.31 -1.37 -1.76
CA THR A 28 -2.21 -2.10 -0.48
C THR A 28 -2.93 -1.37 0.65
N GLY A 29 -3.44 -2.12 1.62
CA GLY A 29 -3.99 -1.55 2.84
C GLY A 29 -5.46 -1.14 2.73
N ILE A 30 -6.22 -1.83 1.89
CA ILE A 30 -7.63 -1.53 1.65
C ILE A 30 -8.46 -1.86 2.90
N SER A 31 -9.21 -0.86 3.35
CA SER A 31 -10.33 -0.99 4.28
C SER A 31 -11.35 0.13 3.99
N GLU A 32 -12.58 -0.03 4.50
CA GLU A 32 -13.68 0.91 4.23
C GLU A 32 -13.37 2.38 4.58
N GLU A 33 -12.70 2.63 5.70
CA GLU A 33 -12.38 3.98 6.18
C GLU A 33 -10.89 4.34 5.98
N SER A 34 -10.22 3.69 5.01
CA SER A 34 -8.81 3.95 4.73
C SER A 34 -8.60 4.92 3.57
N ILE A 35 -7.44 5.58 3.59
CA ILE A 35 -6.89 6.32 2.45
C ILE A 35 -6.87 5.44 1.19
N ALA A 36 -6.51 4.16 1.34
CA ALA A 36 -6.43 3.21 0.25
C ALA A 36 -7.81 2.87 -0.34
N GLY A 37 -8.83 2.70 0.51
CA GLY A 37 -10.21 2.43 0.10
C GLY A 37 -10.81 3.60 -0.68
N GLU A 38 -10.66 4.81 -0.15
CA GLU A 38 -11.08 6.03 -0.86
C GLU A 38 -10.31 6.20 -2.18
N LEU A 39 -8.99 5.98 -2.17
CA LEU A 39 -8.19 6.01 -3.39
C LEU A 39 -8.72 5.03 -4.44
N ALA A 40 -9.06 3.79 -4.05
CA ALA A 40 -9.61 2.80 -4.98
C ALA A 40 -10.93 3.25 -5.62
N ILE A 41 -11.84 3.82 -4.82
CA ILE A 41 -13.12 4.38 -5.29
C ILE A 41 -12.85 5.50 -6.29
N GLN A 42 -12.02 6.47 -5.93
CA GLN A 42 -11.71 7.63 -6.78
C GLN A 42 -11.01 7.20 -8.09
N LEU A 43 -10.03 6.30 -8.02
CA LEU A 43 -9.36 5.81 -9.24
C LEU A 43 -10.28 5.00 -10.15
N SER A 44 -11.32 4.33 -9.61
CA SER A 44 -12.28 3.59 -10.44
C SER A 44 -13.01 4.49 -11.45
N ALA A 45 -13.25 5.76 -11.10
CA ALA A 45 -13.86 6.77 -11.98
C ALA A 45 -13.05 7.04 -13.26
N ALA A 46 -11.75 6.71 -13.25
CA ALA A 46 -10.86 6.88 -14.40
C ALA A 46 -10.86 5.69 -15.37
N ASN A 47 -11.75 4.70 -15.19
CA ASN A 47 -11.87 3.49 -16.02
C ASN A 47 -10.58 2.66 -16.14
N PRO A 48 -9.86 2.35 -15.03
CA PRO A 48 -8.79 1.36 -15.07
C PRO A 48 -9.38 0.01 -15.49
N LYS A 49 -8.56 -0.82 -16.14
CA LYS A 49 -8.97 -2.18 -16.52
C LYS A 49 -9.18 -3.05 -15.30
N LEU A 50 -8.23 -3.00 -14.36
CA LEU A 50 -8.18 -3.88 -13.20
C LEU A 50 -7.65 -3.11 -11.98
N LEU A 51 -8.43 -3.14 -10.90
CA LEU A 51 -8.00 -2.73 -9.57
C LEU A 51 -7.73 -3.97 -8.72
N ILE A 52 -6.48 -4.17 -8.35
CA ILE A 52 -6.05 -5.21 -7.42
C ILE A 52 -5.98 -4.60 -6.02
N LEU A 53 -6.86 -5.06 -5.15
CA LEU A 53 -7.14 -4.49 -3.84
C LEU A 53 -6.61 -5.43 -2.77
N SER A 54 -5.55 -5.01 -2.08
CA SER A 54 -4.90 -5.86 -1.10
C SER A 54 -5.22 -5.50 0.34
N ALA A 55 -5.56 -6.53 1.12
CA ALA A 55 -5.78 -6.47 2.56
C ALA A 55 -5.55 -7.85 3.19
N ARG A 56 -5.65 -7.94 4.53
CA ARG A 56 -5.51 -9.18 5.30
C ARG A 56 -6.74 -10.08 5.29
N ASN A 57 -7.88 -9.55 4.85
CA ASN A 57 -9.15 -10.26 4.84
C ASN A 57 -10.07 -9.65 3.79
N GLU A 58 -10.74 -10.50 3.02
CA GLU A 58 -11.67 -10.09 1.96
C GLU A 58 -12.80 -9.20 2.48
N SER A 59 -13.27 -9.41 3.71
CA SER A 59 -14.31 -8.57 4.35
C SER A 59 -13.93 -7.10 4.47
N LYS A 60 -12.63 -6.75 4.49
CA LYS A 60 -12.17 -5.36 4.49
C LYS A 60 -12.27 -4.71 3.10
N VAL A 61 -12.28 -5.53 2.06
CA VAL A 61 -12.26 -5.10 0.66
C VAL A 61 -13.66 -5.13 0.05
N ALA A 62 -14.52 -6.05 0.48
CA ALA A 62 -15.88 -6.21 -0.03
C ALA A 62 -16.69 -4.89 -0.06
N PRO A 63 -16.71 -4.05 0.99
CA PRO A 63 -17.44 -2.77 0.94
C PRO A 63 -16.94 -1.82 -0.15
N ILE A 64 -15.62 -1.83 -0.43
CA ILE A 64 -15.01 -1.00 -1.48
C ILE A 64 -15.36 -1.55 -2.86
N ILE A 65 -15.34 -2.87 -3.04
CA ILE A 65 -15.76 -3.52 -4.28
C ILE A 65 -17.22 -3.20 -4.61
N GLU A 66 -18.12 -3.26 -3.63
CA GLU A 66 -19.53 -2.93 -3.85
C GLU A 66 -19.72 -1.45 -4.24
N LYS A 67 -19.05 -0.52 -3.55
CA LYS A 67 -19.07 0.91 -3.93
C LYS A 67 -18.57 1.14 -5.37
N ILE A 68 -17.54 0.41 -5.80
CA ILE A 68 -17.05 0.47 -7.18
C ILE A 68 -18.08 -0.09 -8.17
N LYS A 69 -18.74 -1.21 -7.85
CA LYS A 69 -19.79 -1.80 -8.72
C LYS A 69 -21.01 -0.88 -8.88
N GLU A 70 -21.42 -0.21 -7.80
CA GLU A 70 -22.56 0.73 -7.81
C GLU A 70 -22.35 1.90 -8.78
N SER A 71 -21.11 2.28 -9.06
CA SER A 71 -20.76 3.33 -10.02
C SER A 71 -21.07 2.97 -11.49
N LYS A 72 -21.45 1.71 -11.77
CA LYS A 72 -21.75 1.15 -13.12
C LYS A 72 -20.58 1.27 -14.12
N LEU A 73 -19.36 1.43 -13.63
CA LEU A 73 -18.15 1.44 -14.44
C LEU A 73 -17.67 0.01 -14.70
N ASN A 74 -17.14 -0.25 -15.90
CA ASN A 74 -16.63 -1.55 -16.29
C ASN A 74 -15.20 -1.76 -15.77
N VAL A 75 -15.02 -1.74 -14.45
CA VAL A 75 -13.73 -1.90 -13.76
C VAL A 75 -13.67 -3.28 -13.10
N GLU A 76 -12.75 -4.13 -13.53
CA GLU A 76 -12.50 -5.41 -12.84
C GLU A 76 -11.88 -5.12 -11.47
N THR A 77 -12.36 -5.78 -10.43
CA THR A 77 -11.76 -5.73 -9.10
C THR A 77 -11.28 -7.12 -8.70
N ARG A 78 -10.13 -7.17 -8.02
CA ARG A 78 -9.55 -8.43 -7.53
C ARG A 78 -9.03 -8.25 -6.13
N PHE A 79 -9.48 -9.09 -5.21
CA PHE A 79 -8.90 -9.18 -3.88
C PHE A 79 -7.53 -9.88 -3.92
N LEU A 80 -6.56 -9.34 -3.19
CA LEU A 80 -5.24 -9.95 -2.98
C LEU A 80 -4.91 -10.02 -1.49
N ASP A 81 -4.96 -11.23 -0.94
CA ASP A 81 -4.61 -11.46 0.47
C ASP A 81 -3.11 -11.22 0.70
N ILE A 82 -2.80 -10.21 1.51
CA ILE A 82 -1.43 -9.92 1.96
C ILE A 82 -1.46 -9.58 3.45
N GLU A 83 -0.65 -10.33 4.20
CA GLU A 83 -0.23 -9.94 5.55
C GLU A 83 1.21 -9.45 5.49
N LEU A 84 1.43 -8.15 5.74
CA LEU A 84 2.76 -7.54 5.68
C LEU A 84 3.66 -7.94 6.86
N ALA A 85 3.07 -8.36 7.98
CA ALA A 85 3.81 -8.91 9.12
C ALA A 85 4.23 -10.38 8.91
N ASP A 86 4.11 -10.92 7.69
CA ASP A 86 4.49 -12.29 7.32
C ASP A 86 5.09 -12.29 5.90
N LEU A 87 6.42 -12.32 5.79
CA LEU A 87 7.10 -12.26 4.49
C LEU A 87 6.81 -13.50 3.61
N SER A 88 6.41 -14.63 4.22
CA SER A 88 5.93 -15.78 3.46
C SER A 88 4.56 -15.49 2.82
N SER A 89 3.70 -14.71 3.48
CA SER A 89 2.44 -14.22 2.92
C SER A 89 2.67 -13.32 1.72
N VAL A 90 3.60 -12.37 1.83
CA VAL A 90 4.00 -11.48 0.73
C VAL A 90 4.46 -12.26 -0.50
N ARG A 91 5.29 -13.28 -0.32
CA ARG A 91 5.75 -14.15 -1.43
C ARG A 91 4.60 -14.90 -2.08
N ARG A 92 3.77 -15.59 -1.28
CA ARG A 92 2.60 -16.33 -1.79
C ARG A 92 1.66 -15.44 -2.59
N ALA A 93 1.38 -14.23 -2.10
CA ALA A 93 0.51 -13.29 -2.79
C ALA A 93 1.04 -12.90 -4.17
N VAL A 94 2.34 -12.64 -4.31
CA VAL A 94 2.92 -12.29 -5.61
C VAL A 94 3.06 -13.51 -6.52
N GLU A 95 3.55 -14.64 -6.00
CA GLU A 95 3.82 -15.85 -6.78
C GLU A 95 2.53 -16.53 -7.25
N GLN A 96 1.51 -16.59 -6.40
CA GLN A 96 0.25 -17.29 -6.67
C GLN A 96 -0.86 -16.31 -7.03
N GLY A 97 -1.10 -15.31 -6.18
CA GLY A 97 -2.20 -14.35 -6.35
C GLY A 97 -2.06 -13.43 -7.57
N LEU A 98 -0.83 -13.24 -8.06
CA LEU A 98 -0.53 -12.43 -9.25
C LEU A 98 0.07 -13.23 -10.40
N ALA A 99 0.00 -14.57 -10.37
CA ALA A 99 0.56 -15.44 -11.39
C ALA A 99 0.00 -15.13 -12.80
N ASN A 100 -1.32 -14.91 -12.88
CA ASN A 100 -2.04 -14.60 -14.11
C ASN A 100 -2.11 -13.10 -14.44
N VAL A 101 -1.38 -12.25 -13.71
CA VAL A 101 -1.29 -10.81 -13.96
C VAL A 101 0.04 -10.52 -14.67
N PRO A 102 0.06 -10.37 -16.00
CA PRO A 102 1.32 -10.27 -16.74
C PRO A 102 2.06 -8.94 -16.48
N LYS A 103 1.31 -7.87 -16.19
CA LYS A 103 1.86 -6.54 -15.93
C LYS A 103 1.00 -5.76 -14.94
N ILE A 104 1.62 -4.83 -14.23
CA ILE A 104 0.95 -3.89 -13.31
C ILE A 104 1.47 -2.50 -13.64
N ASP A 105 0.60 -1.61 -14.10
CA ASP A 105 0.99 -0.27 -14.53
C ASP A 105 1.35 0.62 -13.33
N HIS A 106 0.55 0.56 -12.27
CA HIS A 106 0.81 1.35 -11.05
C HIS A 106 0.66 0.51 -9.80
N VAL A 107 1.60 0.67 -8.88
CA VAL A 107 1.54 0.07 -7.54
C VAL A 107 1.54 1.19 -6.52
N VAL A 108 0.58 1.18 -5.59
CA VAL A 108 0.47 2.16 -4.52
C VAL A 108 0.55 1.45 -3.17
N PHE A 109 1.67 1.61 -2.49
CA PHE A 109 1.86 1.11 -1.14
C PHE A 109 1.32 2.13 -0.14
N VAL A 110 0.16 1.82 0.44
CA VAL A 110 -0.48 2.66 1.47
C VAL A 110 -0.49 1.94 2.82
N ALA A 111 -0.49 0.61 2.84
CA ALA A 111 -0.46 -0.16 4.07
C ALA A 111 0.77 0.17 4.94
N GLY A 112 0.50 0.45 6.21
CA GLY A 112 1.50 0.67 7.25
C GLY A 112 0.84 0.69 8.62
N VAL A 113 1.66 0.58 9.66
CA VAL A 113 1.24 0.66 11.07
C VAL A 113 2.07 1.72 11.79
N MET A 114 1.48 2.38 12.78
CA MET A 114 2.15 3.43 13.55
C MET A 114 1.60 3.41 14.98
N ALA A 115 2.45 3.75 15.95
CA ALA A 115 2.05 3.84 17.36
C ALA A 115 1.42 2.56 17.93
N CYS A 116 1.75 1.39 17.36
CA CYS A 116 1.30 0.10 17.87
C CYS A 116 2.13 -0.31 19.09
N PRO A 117 1.56 -1.09 20.05
CA PRO A 117 2.36 -1.72 21.10
C PRO A 117 3.54 -2.51 20.50
N PHE A 118 4.66 -2.57 21.22
CA PHE A 118 5.81 -3.34 20.79
C PHE A 118 5.40 -4.80 20.53
N ASN A 119 5.69 -5.27 19.32
CA ASN A 119 5.43 -6.63 18.91
C ASN A 119 6.43 -7.00 17.80
N LYS A 120 6.48 -8.29 17.46
CA LYS A 120 7.28 -8.80 16.35
C LYS A 120 6.41 -9.31 15.22
N THR A 121 6.91 -9.20 13.99
CA THR A 121 6.36 -9.90 12.82
C THR A 121 6.57 -11.41 12.97
N LYS A 122 5.93 -12.21 12.10
CA LYS A 122 6.15 -13.67 12.08
C LYS A 122 7.60 -14.06 11.79
N ASP A 123 8.30 -13.21 11.06
CA ASP A 123 9.72 -13.37 10.73
C ASP A 123 10.66 -12.89 11.85
N GLY A 124 10.11 -12.36 12.96
CA GLY A 124 10.86 -12.00 14.16
C GLY A 124 11.36 -10.56 14.23
N PHE A 125 11.05 -9.72 13.22
CA PHE A 125 11.42 -8.30 13.19
C PHE A 125 10.48 -7.44 14.04
N GLU A 126 10.94 -6.29 14.52
CA GLU A 126 10.05 -5.28 15.10
C GLU A 126 8.89 -4.94 14.14
N MET A 127 7.69 -4.78 14.69
CA MET A 127 6.44 -4.66 13.92
C MET A 127 6.45 -3.54 12.88
N GLN A 128 6.82 -2.31 13.24
CA GLN A 128 6.85 -1.18 12.29
C GLN A 128 7.96 -1.34 11.26
N PHE A 129 9.15 -1.78 11.65
CA PHE A 129 10.25 -2.02 10.74
C PHE A 129 9.90 -3.13 9.73
N GLY A 130 9.33 -4.23 10.21
CA GLY A 130 8.89 -5.34 9.39
C GLY A 130 7.79 -4.94 8.41
N VAL A 131 6.72 -4.30 8.88
CA VAL A 131 5.56 -3.93 8.06
C VAL A 131 5.85 -2.75 7.14
N ASN A 132 6.36 -1.64 7.68
CA ASN A 132 6.49 -0.39 6.92
C ASN A 132 7.69 -0.39 5.99
N TYR A 133 8.76 -1.15 6.31
CA TYR A 133 9.99 -1.15 5.52
C TYR A 133 10.26 -2.50 4.83
N LEU A 134 10.49 -3.58 5.58
CA LEU A 134 10.94 -4.85 5.00
C LEU A 134 9.92 -5.47 4.03
N ALA A 135 8.65 -5.48 4.41
CA ALA A 135 7.58 -6.01 3.57
C ALA A 135 7.39 -5.19 2.28
N ASN A 136 7.41 -3.85 2.39
CA ASN A 136 7.33 -2.97 1.22
C ASN A 136 8.56 -3.12 0.31
N PHE A 137 9.76 -3.24 0.87
CA PHE A 137 10.98 -3.51 0.09
C PHE A 137 10.89 -4.85 -0.66
N LEU A 138 10.41 -5.90 0.02
CA LEU A 138 10.20 -7.21 -0.62
C LEU A 138 9.15 -7.11 -1.74
N LEU A 139 8.04 -6.41 -1.52
CA LEU A 139 7.03 -6.17 -2.54
C LEU A 139 7.60 -5.43 -3.75
N VAL A 140 8.39 -4.37 -3.56
CA VAL A 140 9.10 -3.69 -4.67
C VAL A 140 9.89 -4.72 -5.47
N LYS A 141 10.74 -5.50 -4.80
CA LYS A 141 11.62 -6.46 -5.46
C LYS A 141 10.84 -7.50 -6.27
N LEU A 142 9.74 -8.02 -5.72
CA LEU A 142 8.94 -9.06 -6.37
C LEU A 142 8.05 -8.52 -7.49
N LEU A 143 7.55 -7.29 -7.37
CA LEU A 143 6.65 -6.67 -8.36
C LEU A 143 7.39 -5.95 -9.49
N LEU A 144 8.66 -5.59 -9.29
CA LEU A 144 9.44 -4.82 -10.26
C LEU A 144 9.40 -5.41 -11.69
N PRO A 145 9.53 -6.74 -11.91
CA PRO A 145 9.42 -7.29 -13.27
C PRO A 145 8.05 -7.04 -13.92
N LYS A 146 6.96 -7.13 -13.16
CA LYS A 146 5.58 -6.88 -13.66
C LYS A 146 5.35 -5.40 -13.95
N VAL A 147 5.97 -4.51 -13.17
CA VAL A 147 5.93 -3.06 -13.39
C VAL A 147 6.74 -2.69 -14.64
N GLN A 148 7.94 -3.22 -14.78
CA GLN A 148 8.77 -3.02 -15.98
C GLN A 148 8.07 -3.53 -17.26
N ALA A 149 7.37 -4.65 -17.18
CA ALA A 149 6.57 -5.19 -18.28
C ALA A 149 5.41 -4.26 -18.71
N ALA A 150 4.98 -3.33 -17.87
CA ALA A 150 3.98 -2.32 -18.24
C ALA A 150 4.56 -1.15 -19.08
N GLY A 151 5.89 -1.01 -19.11
CA GLY A 151 6.60 -0.06 -19.96
C GLY A 151 6.79 1.33 -19.34
N SER A 152 7.26 2.27 -20.18
CA SER A 152 7.51 3.66 -19.79
C SER A 152 6.21 4.35 -19.36
N GLY A 153 6.19 4.91 -18.16
CA GLY A 153 5.00 5.51 -17.55
C GLY A 153 4.36 4.66 -16.45
N SER A 154 4.86 3.45 -16.22
CA SER A 154 4.54 2.68 -15.01
C SER A 154 5.25 3.26 -13.78
N SER A 155 4.71 3.00 -12.59
CA SER A 155 5.27 3.54 -11.35
C SER A 155 4.99 2.69 -10.12
N ILE A 156 5.86 2.80 -9.12
CA ILE A 156 5.57 2.38 -7.75
C ILE A 156 5.59 3.63 -6.87
N ILE A 157 4.51 3.81 -6.11
CA ILE A 157 4.29 4.92 -5.20
C ILE A 157 4.32 4.36 -3.79
N ILE A 158 5.17 4.93 -2.94
CA ILE A 158 5.29 4.54 -1.53
C ILE A 158 4.76 5.68 -0.67
N THR A 159 3.71 5.40 0.10
CA THR A 159 3.14 6.36 1.04
C THR A 159 4.05 6.47 2.24
N SER A 160 4.47 7.70 2.56
CA SER A 160 5.28 8.01 3.73
C SER A 160 4.60 9.09 4.56
N SER A 161 5.21 9.46 5.67
CA SER A 161 4.72 10.49 6.59
C SER A 161 5.77 11.58 6.79
N ALA A 162 5.34 12.80 7.05
CA ALA A 162 6.23 13.90 7.41
C ALA A 162 7.06 13.59 8.68
N ILE A 163 6.55 12.72 9.57
CA ILE A 163 7.23 12.27 10.79
C ILE A 163 8.55 11.55 10.47
N MET A 164 8.68 10.92 9.30
CA MET A 164 9.93 10.30 8.84
C MET A 164 11.12 11.28 8.91
N ARG A 165 10.88 12.58 8.70
CA ARG A 165 11.94 13.60 8.72
C ARG A 165 12.52 13.86 10.11
N GLN A 166 11.83 13.41 11.17
CA GLN A 166 12.23 13.59 12.56
C GLN A 166 12.76 12.30 13.19
N GLY A 167 12.53 11.14 12.55
CA GLY A 167 12.98 9.84 13.03
C GLY A 167 14.51 9.70 12.98
N LYS A 168 15.06 8.94 13.93
CA LYS A 168 16.44 8.46 13.89
C LYS A 168 16.41 6.95 14.01
N VAL A 169 17.00 6.26 13.04
CA VAL A 169 17.12 4.80 13.09
C VAL A 169 18.34 4.44 13.92
N ASN A 170 18.15 3.62 14.95
CA ASN A 170 19.26 3.01 15.67
C ASN A 170 19.68 1.73 14.94
N PHE A 171 20.63 1.84 14.02
CA PHE A 171 21.10 0.68 13.25
C PHE A 171 21.81 -0.37 14.12
N ASP A 172 22.29 0.00 15.31
CA ASP A 172 22.95 -0.91 16.24
C ASP A 172 21.95 -1.76 17.05
N ASP A 173 20.66 -1.37 17.08
CA ASP A 173 19.61 -2.11 17.78
C ASP A 173 18.24 -1.93 17.09
N LEU A 174 18.11 -2.50 15.89
CA LEU A 174 16.87 -2.48 15.11
C LEU A 174 15.70 -3.22 15.80
N GLU A 175 16.03 -4.12 16.72
CA GLU A 175 15.05 -4.98 17.40
C GLU A 175 14.64 -4.45 18.78
N PHE A 176 15.17 -3.29 19.19
CA PHE A 176 15.00 -2.71 20.53
C PHE A 176 15.30 -3.71 21.66
N SER A 177 16.32 -4.54 21.43
CA SER A 177 16.79 -5.60 22.32
C SER A 177 17.44 -5.05 23.60
N VAL A 178 17.96 -3.82 23.56
CA VAL A 178 18.56 -3.16 24.73
C VAL A 178 17.51 -2.27 25.39
N SER A 179 16.99 -2.70 26.54
CA SER A 179 16.07 -1.87 27.33
C SER A 179 16.77 -0.57 27.77
N PRO A 180 16.23 0.61 27.47
CA PRO A 180 16.75 1.83 28.06
C PRO A 180 16.07 2.04 29.42
N SER A 181 16.85 2.20 30.48
CA SER A 181 16.37 2.55 31.82
C SER A 181 15.68 3.93 31.90
N HIS A 182 15.57 4.69 30.80
CA HIS A 182 15.08 6.07 30.80
C HIS A 182 14.27 6.47 29.56
N VAL A 183 13.58 5.54 28.90
CA VAL A 183 12.87 5.86 27.65
C VAL A 183 11.37 6.00 27.86
N SER A 184 10.91 7.23 27.67
CA SER A 184 9.51 7.65 27.57
C SER A 184 8.67 6.62 26.79
N PRO A 185 7.43 6.32 27.24
CA PRO A 185 6.56 5.29 26.64
C PRO A 185 6.31 5.46 25.14
N TYR A 186 6.65 6.61 24.55
CA TYR A 186 6.52 6.93 23.13
C TYR A 186 7.71 6.52 22.24
N ARG A 187 8.80 5.96 22.79
CA ARG A 187 10.01 5.60 22.00
C ARG A 187 10.23 4.09 21.84
N LYS A 188 9.32 3.26 22.35
CA LYS A 188 9.17 1.86 21.91
C LYS A 188 8.19 1.72 20.74
N THR A 189 7.76 2.86 20.17
CA THR A 189 6.73 2.92 19.13
C THR A 189 7.13 3.77 17.92
N CYS A 190 8.41 4.15 17.76
CA CYS A 190 8.97 4.78 16.55
C CYS A 190 10.49 4.56 16.49
#